data_AF-A0A9P8LD04-F1
#
_entry.id   AF-A0A9P8LD04-F1
#
_cell.length_a   1.000
_cell.length_b   1.000
_cell.length_c   1.000
_cell.angle_alpha   90.00
_cell.angle_beta   90.00
_cell.angle_gamma   90.00
#
_symmetry.space_group_name_H-M   'P 1'
#
loop_
_entity.id
_entity.type
_entity.pdbx_description
1 polymer ?
#
loop_
_entity_poly.entity_id
_entity_poly.type
_entity_poly.pdbx_seq_one_letter_code
_entity_poly.pdbx_strand_id
1 'polypeptide(L)'
;MAFGVLFDFTGNSNVSRITKTADLVKQQWFRDAVNYTQPIDLFVVIGHNPIRPSAPTSTFGTLYNTIRGIRPDVPIQAFGGHTHIRDFFVYDDKTTGLESGCDAQFDLPSGLRATSDITEARKELVLQKLFGCAPLTYCQYCQPFGAPGNIYTLMETALATVVVNETRKDIPRLILVNIGSIRFDLPKGPFTLDDSYIVSPFNDAFQFIPDVPYDTAKQVQGILNAGPAQKRGLSQDFGFGQMPLQDSCVDPPISHDHITGKSYAGGRLLRRQNDQLFPGYATTDDFGTDGDDTPHTKIPFFTQPNDVQANASFPTDGSDPKTVDLVFLDFIASYVLRALKGIGANYTMADVLYYLPKDFTTNSYLPAYAKVAWQENMPNCPVGIGIGS
;
A
#
# COMPACT_ATOMS: atom_id res chain seq x y z
N MET A 1 41.41 8.86 9.59
CA MET A 1 42.50 8.00 9.08
C MET A 1 41.89 6.74 8.46
N ALA A 2 42.46 6.17 7.39
CA ALA A 2 41.85 4.99 6.76
C ALA A 2 42.85 3.89 6.42
N PHE A 3 42.36 2.64 6.41
CA PHE A 3 43.14 1.44 6.08
C PHE A 3 42.38 0.52 5.13
N GLY A 4 43.10 -0.05 4.17
CA GLY A 4 42.59 -1.02 3.20
C GLY A 4 43.14 -2.42 3.48
N VAL A 5 42.29 -3.39 3.78
CA VAL A 5 42.74 -4.73 4.22
C VAL A 5 41.94 -5.84 3.53
N LEU A 6 42.63 -6.65 2.71
CA LEU A 6 42.09 -7.88 2.15
C LEU A 6 42.00 -8.94 3.26
N PHE A 7 41.01 -9.85 3.17
CA PHE A 7 41.06 -11.08 3.95
C PHE A 7 42.35 -11.88 3.65
N ASP A 8 42.66 -12.88 4.47
CA ASP A 8 43.86 -13.71 4.28
C ASP A 8 43.73 -14.67 3.06
N PHE A 9 43.69 -14.10 1.85
CA PHE A 9 43.52 -14.78 0.58
C PHE A 9 44.77 -15.55 0.14
N THR A 10 44.58 -16.76 -0.40
CA THR A 10 45.67 -17.66 -0.82
C THR A 10 45.66 -18.02 -2.31
N GLY A 11 44.68 -17.54 -3.09
CA GLY A 11 44.51 -17.90 -4.50
C GLY A 11 45.21 -16.97 -5.49
N ASN A 12 46.23 -16.22 -5.10
CA ASN A 12 46.87 -15.19 -5.93
C ASN A 12 48.00 -15.76 -6.82
N SER A 13 48.23 -15.17 -7.99
CA SER A 13 49.27 -15.61 -8.92
C SER A 13 50.69 -15.25 -8.44
N ASN A 14 51.72 -15.84 -9.08
CA ASN A 14 53.13 -15.66 -8.71
C ASN A 14 53.68 -14.22 -8.86
N VAL A 15 52.96 -13.33 -9.53
CA VAL A 15 53.31 -11.91 -9.65
C VAL A 15 52.82 -11.07 -8.47
N SER A 16 52.21 -11.68 -7.45
CA SER A 16 51.66 -10.98 -6.28
C SER A 16 52.02 -11.65 -4.95
N ARG A 17 52.02 -10.86 -3.86
CA ARG A 17 52.17 -11.33 -2.47
C ARG A 17 51.08 -10.76 -1.57
N ILE A 18 50.51 -11.61 -0.72
CA ILE A 18 49.57 -11.24 0.35
C ILE A 18 50.29 -11.22 1.70
N THR A 19 50.08 -10.17 2.49
CA THR A 19 50.56 -10.06 3.89
C THR A 19 49.38 -10.26 4.82
N LYS A 20 49.47 -11.22 5.76
CA LYS A 20 48.40 -11.51 6.71
C LYS A 20 48.18 -10.36 7.68
N THR A 21 46.93 -10.16 8.09
CA THR A 21 46.58 -9.00 8.94
C THR A 21 47.22 -9.05 10.33
N ALA A 22 47.45 -10.25 10.90
CA ALA A 22 48.15 -10.40 12.18
C ALA A 22 49.62 -9.92 12.15
N ASP A 23 50.23 -9.87 10.97
CA ASP A 23 51.60 -9.37 10.77
C ASP A 23 51.62 -7.90 10.36
N LEU A 24 50.62 -7.46 9.59
CA LEU A 24 50.40 -6.05 9.23
C LEU A 24 50.40 -5.13 10.47
N VAL A 25 49.59 -5.46 11.48
CA VAL A 25 49.39 -4.62 12.68
C VAL A 25 50.65 -4.50 13.55
N LYS A 26 51.69 -5.31 13.29
CA LYS A 26 52.98 -5.27 13.99
C LYS A 26 54.00 -4.36 13.31
N GLN A 27 53.78 -3.89 12.09
CA GLN A 27 54.78 -3.13 11.34
C GLN A 27 54.90 -1.68 11.83
N GLN A 28 56.14 -1.16 11.87
CA GLN A 28 56.43 0.17 12.45
C GLN A 28 55.62 1.28 11.80
N TRP A 29 55.50 1.26 10.48
CA TRP A 29 54.74 2.26 9.73
C TRP A 29 53.25 2.29 10.12
N PHE A 30 52.64 1.15 10.48
CA PHE A 30 51.25 1.11 10.93
C PHE A 30 51.11 1.78 12.31
N ARG A 31 52.06 1.53 13.20
CA ARG A 31 52.05 2.12 14.55
C ARG A 31 52.28 3.63 14.53
N ASP A 32 53.23 4.09 13.73
CA ASP A 32 53.49 5.51 13.54
C ASP A 32 52.26 6.24 12.96
N ALA A 33 51.50 5.55 12.10
CA ALA A 33 50.25 6.07 11.55
C ALA A 33 49.15 6.17 12.63
N VAL A 34 48.87 5.12 13.39
CA VAL A 34 47.79 5.19 14.40
C VAL A 34 48.13 6.19 15.54
N ASN A 35 49.41 6.29 15.91
CA ASN A 35 49.89 7.18 16.98
C ASN A 35 50.34 8.57 16.51
N TYR A 36 49.80 9.02 15.39
CA TYR A 36 50.14 10.31 14.81
C TYR A 36 49.97 11.47 15.81
N THR A 37 50.91 12.42 15.78
CA THR A 37 51.01 13.51 16.77
C THR A 37 49.90 14.56 16.64
N GLN A 38 49.22 14.60 15.50
CA GLN A 38 48.04 15.44 15.29
C GLN A 38 46.75 14.66 15.62
N PRO A 39 45.63 15.34 15.90
CA PRO A 39 44.34 14.71 16.22
C PRO A 39 43.79 13.79 15.11
N ILE A 40 43.06 12.74 15.49
CA ILE A 40 42.34 11.83 14.58
C ILE A 40 40.90 11.66 15.12
N ASP A 41 39.90 11.94 14.30
CA ASP A 41 38.48 11.99 14.74
C ASP A 41 37.61 10.84 14.23
N LEU A 42 38.08 10.05 13.27
CA LEU A 42 37.41 8.86 12.75
C LEU A 42 38.43 7.96 12.06
N PHE A 43 38.29 6.65 12.25
CA PHE A 43 38.92 5.64 11.42
C PHE A 43 37.92 5.09 10.41
N VAL A 44 38.35 4.94 9.16
CA VAL A 44 37.57 4.22 8.16
C VAL A 44 38.36 3.01 7.72
N VAL A 45 37.77 1.84 7.86
CA VAL A 45 38.45 0.59 7.52
C VAL A 45 37.70 -0.07 6.40
N ILE A 46 38.36 -0.25 5.26
CA ILE A 46 37.74 -0.74 4.03
C ILE A 46 38.41 -2.05 3.62
N GLY A 47 37.67 -3.02 3.11
CA GLY A 47 38.28 -4.27 2.70
C GLY A 47 37.37 -5.20 1.92
N HIS A 48 37.93 -5.95 0.97
CA HIS A 48 37.30 -7.18 0.49
C HIS A 48 37.53 -8.25 1.56
N ASN A 49 36.81 -8.09 2.66
CA ASN A 49 37.07 -8.68 3.94
C ASN A 49 35.76 -8.64 4.72
N PRO A 50 35.31 -9.76 5.29
CA PRO A 50 34.08 -9.76 6.06
C PRO A 50 34.20 -8.79 7.24
N ILE A 51 33.26 -7.86 7.41
CA ILE A 51 33.30 -6.87 8.50
C ILE A 51 33.19 -7.50 9.90
N ARG A 52 32.93 -8.80 10.03
CA ARG A 52 32.64 -9.45 11.32
C ARG A 52 33.85 -10.26 11.83
N PRO A 53 34.46 -9.92 12.98
CA PRO A 53 35.74 -10.47 13.50
C PRO A 53 35.91 -11.98 13.53
N SER A 54 34.81 -12.69 13.66
CA SER A 54 34.75 -14.14 13.82
C SER A 54 34.59 -14.87 12.50
N ALA A 55 34.33 -14.18 11.38
CA ALA A 55 34.30 -14.84 10.08
C ALA A 55 35.70 -15.44 9.78
N PRO A 56 35.80 -16.67 9.24
CA PRO A 56 37.05 -17.44 9.20
C PRO A 56 38.18 -16.73 8.43
N THR A 57 37.77 -15.92 7.46
CA THR A 57 38.64 -15.10 6.65
C THR A 57 38.72 -13.67 7.17
N SER A 58 37.78 -13.27 8.03
CA SER A 58 37.77 -11.92 8.59
C SER A 58 39.00 -11.68 9.41
N THR A 59 39.59 -10.54 9.16
CA THR A 59 40.70 -10.04 9.95
C THR A 59 40.38 -8.70 10.61
N PHE A 60 39.14 -8.27 10.46
CA PHE A 60 38.64 -6.97 10.86
C PHE A 60 38.69 -6.78 12.37
N GLY A 61 38.48 -7.83 13.16
CA GLY A 61 38.61 -7.79 14.63
C GLY A 61 40.01 -7.49 15.13
N THR A 62 41.02 -8.02 14.45
CA THR A 62 42.42 -7.73 14.76
C THR A 62 42.73 -6.26 14.50
N LEU A 63 42.18 -5.69 13.42
CA LEU A 63 42.30 -4.27 13.10
C LEU A 63 41.58 -3.40 14.14
N TYR A 64 40.34 -3.78 14.49
CA TYR A 64 39.53 -3.10 15.49
C TYR A 64 40.22 -3.07 16.86
N ASN A 65 40.63 -4.23 17.41
CA ASN A 65 41.25 -4.31 18.74
C ASN A 65 42.55 -3.49 18.82
N THR A 66 43.30 -3.45 17.73
CA THR A 66 44.56 -2.68 17.68
C THR A 66 44.29 -1.17 17.65
N ILE A 67 43.34 -0.73 16.83
CA ILE A 67 42.99 0.69 16.72
C ILE A 67 42.35 1.19 18.03
N ARG A 68 41.38 0.45 18.56
CA ARG A 68 40.66 0.81 19.80
C ARG A 68 41.58 0.84 21.02
N GLY A 69 42.61 -0.02 21.06
CA GLY A 69 43.61 -0.03 22.13
C GLY A 69 44.55 1.19 22.16
N ILE A 70 44.71 1.91 21.03
CA ILE A 70 45.58 3.09 20.92
C ILE A 70 44.75 4.38 20.93
N ARG A 71 43.55 4.31 20.36
CA ARG A 71 42.61 5.42 20.22
C ARG A 71 41.27 4.97 20.82
N PRO A 72 41.11 5.05 22.15
CA PRO A 72 39.91 4.57 22.83
C PRO A 72 38.65 5.34 22.43
N ASP A 73 38.79 6.63 22.09
CA ASP A 73 37.64 7.52 21.91
C ASP A 73 37.35 7.89 20.46
N VAL A 74 38.16 7.45 19.51
CA VAL A 74 38.02 7.83 18.10
C VAL A 74 37.07 6.84 17.40
N PRO A 75 35.94 7.28 16.80
CA PRO A 75 35.04 6.41 16.05
C PRO A 75 35.71 5.56 14.96
N ILE A 76 35.10 4.42 14.59
CA ILE A 76 35.56 3.57 13.48
C ILE A 76 34.37 3.18 12.57
N GLN A 77 34.42 3.45 11.27
CA GLN A 77 33.43 2.93 10.31
C GLN A 77 34.10 1.91 9.38
N ALA A 78 33.61 0.68 9.39
CA ALA A 78 34.07 -0.40 8.54
C ALA A 78 33.21 -0.48 7.26
N PHE A 79 33.83 -0.86 6.15
CA PHE A 79 33.17 -1.19 4.90
C PHE A 79 33.80 -2.47 4.34
N GLY A 80 33.07 -3.58 4.43
CA GLY A 80 33.54 -4.90 4.04
C GLY A 80 32.90 -5.43 2.76
N GLY A 81 33.20 -6.70 2.49
CA GLY A 81 32.69 -7.41 1.33
C GLY A 81 33.25 -8.83 1.32
N HIS A 82 33.53 -9.38 0.13
CA HIS A 82 33.97 -10.77 -0.11
C HIS A 82 32.88 -11.83 0.06
N THR A 83 32.08 -11.67 1.10
CA THR A 83 30.88 -12.44 1.44
C THR A 83 29.70 -12.24 0.47
N HIS A 84 29.72 -11.19 -0.36
CA HIS A 84 28.64 -10.83 -1.30
C HIS A 84 27.29 -10.51 -0.65
N ILE A 85 27.28 -10.18 0.64
CA ILE A 85 26.07 -9.84 1.38
C ILE A 85 26.00 -8.34 1.66
N ARG A 86 24.76 -7.89 1.90
CA ARG A 86 24.50 -6.65 2.61
C ARG A 86 24.66 -7.00 4.11
N ASP A 87 25.54 -6.33 4.85
CA ASP A 87 25.76 -6.55 6.31
C ASP A 87 25.97 -5.21 7.00
N PHE A 88 25.71 -5.17 8.31
CA PHE A 88 26.08 -4.06 9.17
C PHE A 88 26.51 -4.57 10.55
N PHE A 89 27.67 -4.16 11.08
CA PHE A 89 28.21 -4.69 12.34
C PHE A 89 28.73 -3.61 13.28
N VAL A 90 28.07 -3.45 14.44
CA VAL A 90 28.48 -2.54 15.50
C VAL A 90 29.49 -3.23 16.41
N TYR A 91 30.69 -2.65 16.57
CA TYR A 91 31.74 -3.20 17.45
C TYR A 91 31.70 -2.59 18.85
N ASP A 92 31.39 -1.30 18.94
CA ASP A 92 31.22 -0.52 20.17
C ASP A 92 30.35 0.73 19.89
N ASP A 93 30.13 1.58 20.89
CA ASP A 93 29.29 2.79 20.83
C ASP A 93 29.76 3.82 19.79
N LYS A 94 30.95 3.65 19.23
CA LYS A 94 31.59 4.56 18.29
C LYS A 94 32.06 3.82 17.03
N THR A 95 31.66 2.57 16.83
CA THR A 95 32.15 1.76 15.71
C THR A 95 31.07 0.92 15.07
N THR A 96 30.92 1.07 13.75
CA THR A 96 30.08 0.16 12.96
C THR A 96 30.80 -0.31 11.71
N GLY A 97 30.20 -1.22 10.96
CA GLY A 97 30.71 -1.76 9.71
C GLY A 97 29.58 -1.99 8.74
N LEU A 98 29.81 -1.92 7.44
CA LEU A 98 28.80 -2.10 6.40
C LEU A 98 29.33 -2.98 5.27
N GLU A 99 28.53 -3.93 4.77
CA GLU A 99 28.71 -4.62 3.48
C GLU A 99 27.49 -4.35 2.62
N SER A 100 27.67 -4.30 1.30
CA SER A 100 26.66 -3.74 0.39
C SER A 100 26.11 -4.74 -0.66
N GLY A 101 26.31 -6.04 -0.47
CA GLY A 101 25.72 -7.08 -1.31
C GLY A 101 26.37 -7.27 -2.68
N CYS A 102 25.76 -8.12 -3.51
CA CYS A 102 26.02 -8.38 -4.92
C CYS A 102 24.68 -8.76 -5.57
N ASP A 103 24.40 -8.42 -6.84
CA ASP A 103 23.18 -8.97 -7.47
C ASP A 103 23.23 -9.24 -8.99
N ALA A 104 23.00 -10.53 -9.30
CA ALA A 104 22.38 -11.07 -10.52
C ALA A 104 21.41 -12.25 -10.17
N GLN A 105 21.04 -12.45 -8.90
CA GLN A 105 20.32 -13.62 -8.38
C GLN A 105 19.46 -13.30 -7.13
N PHE A 106 18.71 -12.20 -7.15
CA PHE A 106 17.74 -11.83 -6.11
C PHE A 106 16.71 -12.94 -5.82
N ASP A 107 16.34 -13.69 -6.86
CA ASP A 107 15.34 -14.74 -6.77
C ASP A 107 15.88 -15.99 -6.07
N LEU A 108 15.37 -16.24 -4.86
CA LEU A 108 15.63 -17.48 -4.14
C LEU A 108 14.75 -18.62 -4.68
N PRO A 109 15.24 -19.87 -4.76
CA PRO A 109 14.41 -21.03 -5.16
C PRO A 109 13.13 -21.20 -4.33
N SER A 110 13.14 -20.82 -3.05
CA SER A 110 11.93 -20.78 -2.21
C SER A 110 10.96 -19.67 -2.60
N GLY A 111 11.47 -18.49 -2.97
CA GLY A 111 10.66 -17.39 -3.51
C GLY A 111 9.99 -17.79 -4.81
N LEU A 112 10.72 -18.46 -5.71
CA LEU A 112 10.17 -18.98 -6.96
C LEU A 112 9.09 -20.06 -6.73
N ARG A 113 9.25 -20.93 -5.72
CA ARG A 113 8.21 -21.90 -5.34
C ARG A 113 6.95 -21.20 -4.82
N ALA A 114 7.09 -20.24 -3.90
CA ALA A 114 5.94 -19.49 -3.40
C ALA A 114 5.19 -18.75 -4.53
N THR A 115 5.93 -18.14 -5.47
CA THR A 115 5.35 -17.53 -6.67
C THR A 115 4.58 -18.56 -7.51
N SER A 116 5.09 -19.79 -7.65
CA SER A 116 4.40 -20.88 -8.34
C SER A 116 3.11 -21.28 -7.63
N ASP A 117 3.16 -21.51 -6.32
CA ASP A 117 2.00 -21.95 -5.52
C ASP A 117 0.88 -20.90 -5.56
N ILE A 118 1.22 -19.61 -5.42
CA ILE A 118 0.26 -18.50 -5.56
C ILE A 118 -0.35 -18.49 -6.97
N THR A 119 0.48 -18.68 -7.99
CA THR A 119 0.03 -18.70 -9.38
C THR A 119 -0.94 -19.85 -9.65
N GLU A 120 -0.69 -21.04 -9.09
CA GLU A 120 -1.55 -22.20 -9.22
C GLU A 120 -2.88 -22.00 -8.48
N ALA A 121 -2.85 -21.54 -7.23
CA ALA A 121 -4.06 -21.26 -6.46
C ALA A 121 -4.96 -20.22 -7.17
N ARG A 122 -4.38 -19.16 -7.75
CA ARG A 122 -5.13 -18.16 -8.53
C ARG A 122 -5.80 -18.76 -9.77
N LYS A 123 -5.18 -19.76 -10.40
CA LYS A 123 -5.77 -20.48 -11.54
C LYS A 123 -6.90 -21.41 -11.09
N GLU A 124 -6.72 -22.17 -10.01
CA GLU A 124 -7.73 -23.06 -9.45
C GLU A 124 -9.01 -22.30 -9.05
N LEU A 125 -8.85 -21.12 -8.45
CA LEU A 125 -9.94 -20.22 -8.07
C LEU A 125 -10.50 -19.41 -9.25
N VAL A 126 -9.92 -19.55 -10.45
CA VAL A 126 -10.35 -18.88 -11.69
C VAL A 126 -10.40 -17.35 -11.54
N LEU A 127 -9.49 -16.77 -10.75
CA LEU A 127 -9.49 -15.34 -10.43
C LEU A 127 -9.24 -14.44 -11.65
N GLN A 128 -8.57 -14.98 -12.67
CA GLN A 128 -8.32 -14.28 -13.94
C GLN A 128 -9.52 -14.30 -14.91
N LYS A 129 -10.70 -14.78 -14.50
CA LYS A 129 -11.91 -14.75 -15.32
C LYS A 129 -12.23 -13.30 -15.70
N LEU A 130 -12.06 -12.96 -16.97
CA LEU A 130 -12.26 -11.62 -17.49
C LEU A 130 -13.75 -11.33 -17.73
N PHE A 131 -14.23 -10.19 -17.23
CA PHE A 131 -15.61 -9.72 -17.42
C PHE A 131 -15.72 -8.58 -18.46
N GLY A 132 -14.68 -7.77 -18.61
CA GLY A 132 -14.65 -6.64 -19.54
C GLY A 132 -13.35 -5.85 -19.46
N CYS A 133 -13.22 -4.82 -20.29
CA CYS A 133 -12.13 -3.85 -20.28
C CYS A 133 -12.62 -2.51 -19.71
N ALA A 134 -12.27 -2.20 -18.47
CA ALA A 134 -12.59 -0.90 -17.87
C ALA A 134 -11.93 0.23 -18.69
N PRO A 135 -12.69 1.23 -19.17
CA PRO A 135 -12.17 2.21 -20.13
C PRO A 135 -11.31 3.29 -19.50
N LEU A 136 -11.45 3.50 -18.19
CA LEU A 136 -10.79 4.53 -17.40
C LEU A 136 -10.37 3.96 -16.04
N THR A 137 -9.42 4.64 -15.40
CA THR A 137 -9.11 4.43 -13.99
C THR A 137 -10.12 5.23 -13.17
N TYR A 138 -10.75 4.57 -12.21
CA TYR A 138 -11.69 5.17 -11.28
C TYR A 138 -11.13 5.08 -9.86
N CYS A 139 -10.84 6.22 -9.23
CA CYS A 139 -10.31 6.25 -7.87
C CYS A 139 -11.36 6.72 -6.86
N GLN A 140 -11.17 6.33 -5.60
CA GLN A 140 -12.07 6.68 -4.51
C GLN A 140 -11.88 8.13 -4.07
N TYR A 141 -10.64 8.52 -3.79
CA TYR A 141 -10.33 9.80 -3.14
C TYR A 141 -9.47 10.73 -3.98
N CYS A 142 -8.95 10.28 -5.12
CA CYS A 142 -8.04 11.08 -5.95
C CYS A 142 -8.75 12.02 -6.95
N GLN A 143 -10.09 11.94 -7.03
CA GLN A 143 -10.94 12.77 -7.87
C GLN A 143 -12.15 13.27 -7.06
N PRO A 144 -12.66 14.49 -7.32
CA PRO A 144 -13.86 14.98 -6.65
C PRO A 144 -15.08 14.14 -7.04
N PHE A 145 -16.02 14.01 -6.11
CA PHE A 145 -17.29 13.35 -6.37
C PHE A 145 -18.01 13.98 -7.58
N GLY A 146 -18.57 13.15 -8.48
CA GLY A 146 -19.19 13.60 -9.72
C GLY A 146 -18.24 13.64 -10.93
N ALA A 147 -16.93 13.55 -10.72
CA ALA A 147 -15.97 13.49 -11.83
C ALA A 147 -16.01 12.13 -12.55
N PRO A 148 -15.77 12.07 -13.88
CA PRO A 148 -15.77 10.81 -14.63
C PRO A 148 -14.79 9.74 -14.11
N GLY A 149 -13.68 10.16 -13.51
CA GLY A 149 -12.67 9.27 -12.91
C GLY A 149 -12.89 8.96 -11.42
N ASN A 150 -14.02 9.36 -10.84
CA ASN A 150 -14.37 9.01 -9.48
C ASN A 150 -15.21 7.71 -9.47
N ILE A 151 -14.82 6.73 -8.65
CA ILE A 151 -15.48 5.41 -8.63
C ILE A 151 -16.92 5.46 -8.14
N TYR A 152 -17.29 6.46 -7.34
CA TYR A 152 -18.64 6.63 -6.83
C TYR A 152 -19.58 7.17 -7.91
N THR A 153 -19.08 7.95 -8.86
CA THR A 153 -19.83 8.33 -10.07
C THR A 153 -20.05 7.14 -11.01
N LEU A 154 -19.03 6.27 -11.17
CA LEU A 154 -19.21 5.00 -11.86
C LEU A 154 -20.25 4.13 -11.15
N MET A 155 -20.21 4.09 -9.81
CA MET A 155 -21.12 3.29 -9.00
C MET A 155 -22.58 3.67 -9.24
N GLU A 156 -22.91 4.96 -9.29
CA GLU A 156 -24.27 5.42 -9.63
C GLU A 156 -24.72 4.88 -11.00
N THR A 157 -23.86 5.02 -12.01
CA THR A 157 -24.15 4.55 -13.37
C THR A 157 -24.33 3.02 -13.42
N ALA A 158 -23.43 2.28 -12.78
CA ALA A 158 -23.45 0.83 -12.74
C ALA A 158 -24.68 0.29 -12.00
N LEU A 159 -24.98 0.82 -10.81
CA LEU A 159 -26.15 0.44 -10.03
C LEU A 159 -27.45 0.70 -10.81
N ALA A 160 -27.61 1.89 -11.40
CA ALA A 160 -28.80 2.21 -12.19
C ALA A 160 -29.01 1.23 -13.37
N THR A 161 -27.91 0.77 -13.96
CA THR A 161 -27.89 -0.11 -15.13
C THR A 161 -28.24 -1.56 -14.79
N VAL A 162 -27.68 -2.12 -13.71
CA VAL A 162 -27.77 -3.58 -13.45
C VAL A 162 -28.55 -3.98 -12.20
N VAL A 163 -28.82 -3.06 -11.28
CA VAL A 163 -29.70 -3.34 -10.13
C VAL A 163 -31.14 -3.10 -10.58
N VAL A 164 -31.69 -4.09 -11.28
CA VAL A 164 -33.01 -4.02 -11.93
C VAL A 164 -33.85 -5.23 -11.53
N ASN A 165 -34.97 -4.98 -10.85
CA ASN A 165 -36.00 -6.00 -10.70
C ASN A 165 -36.90 -5.98 -11.94
N GLU A 166 -36.87 -7.03 -12.76
CA GLU A 166 -37.62 -7.09 -14.03
C GLU A 166 -39.13 -6.85 -13.88
N THR A 167 -39.72 -7.22 -12.74
CA THR A 167 -41.16 -7.01 -12.47
C THR A 167 -41.50 -5.57 -12.08
N ARG A 168 -40.49 -4.78 -11.70
CA ARG A 168 -40.60 -3.39 -11.24
C ARG A 168 -39.69 -2.43 -12.00
N LYS A 169 -39.18 -2.83 -13.16
CA LYS A 169 -38.13 -2.10 -13.88
C LYS A 169 -38.58 -0.72 -14.37
N ASP A 170 -39.87 -0.56 -14.63
CA ASP A 170 -40.49 0.70 -15.08
C ASP A 170 -40.90 1.62 -13.92
N ILE A 171 -40.74 1.16 -12.67
CA ILE A 171 -40.97 1.98 -11.47
C ILE A 171 -39.70 2.78 -11.18
N PRO A 172 -39.78 4.11 -11.03
CA PRO A 172 -38.65 4.94 -10.62
C PRO A 172 -38.04 4.43 -9.32
N ARG A 173 -36.71 4.36 -9.23
CA ARG A 173 -36.02 3.83 -8.04
C ARG A 173 -34.82 4.67 -7.64
N LEU A 174 -34.66 4.81 -6.33
CA LEU A 174 -33.49 5.39 -5.68
C LEU A 174 -32.69 4.25 -5.05
N ILE A 175 -31.41 4.13 -5.41
CA ILE A 175 -30.54 3.04 -4.94
C ILE A 175 -29.44 3.63 -4.08
N LEU A 176 -29.55 3.45 -2.76
CA LEU A 176 -28.63 3.99 -1.77
C LEU A 176 -27.58 2.95 -1.38
N VAL A 177 -26.31 3.33 -1.50
CA VAL A 177 -25.19 2.50 -1.08
C VAL A 177 -24.15 3.32 -0.34
N ASN A 178 -23.65 2.78 0.77
CA ASN A 178 -22.54 3.39 1.52
C ASN A 178 -21.22 3.23 0.77
N ILE A 179 -20.41 4.30 0.72
CA ILE A 179 -19.13 4.30 -0.02
C ILE A 179 -18.11 3.29 0.51
N GLY A 180 -18.24 2.86 1.77
CA GLY A 180 -17.38 1.88 2.41
C GLY A 180 -17.50 0.47 1.85
N SER A 181 -18.51 0.22 0.99
CA SER A 181 -18.60 -1.02 0.21
C SER A 181 -17.48 -1.14 -0.83
N ILE A 182 -16.90 -0.02 -1.26
CA ILE A 182 -15.72 0.03 -2.12
C ILE A 182 -14.46 0.01 -1.25
N ARG A 183 -13.50 -0.87 -1.59
CA ARG A 183 -12.27 -1.09 -0.82
C ARG A 183 -11.00 -0.73 -1.57
N PHE A 184 -11.09 -0.57 -2.89
CA PHE A 184 -9.96 -0.23 -3.71
C PHE A 184 -10.39 0.54 -4.96
N ASP A 185 -9.43 1.20 -5.58
CA ASP A 185 -9.61 1.89 -6.85
C ASP A 185 -9.72 0.87 -8.00
N LEU A 186 -10.41 1.23 -9.08
CA LEU A 186 -10.60 0.38 -10.25
C LEU A 186 -9.70 0.88 -11.39
N PRO A 187 -8.58 0.20 -11.70
CA PRO A 187 -7.68 0.64 -12.76
C PRO A 187 -8.27 0.42 -14.15
N LYS A 188 -7.91 1.30 -15.11
CA LYS A 188 -8.16 1.06 -16.53
C LYS A 188 -7.48 -0.23 -16.98
N GLY A 189 -8.21 -1.08 -17.70
CA GLY A 189 -7.69 -2.31 -18.27
C GLY A 189 -8.59 -3.51 -18.01
N PRO A 190 -8.04 -4.74 -17.95
CA PRO A 190 -8.84 -5.93 -17.75
C PRO A 190 -9.51 -5.91 -16.36
N PHE A 191 -10.82 -6.12 -16.33
CA PHE A 191 -11.59 -6.29 -15.10
C PHE A 191 -11.98 -7.76 -14.92
N THR A 192 -11.38 -8.41 -13.94
CA THR A 192 -11.47 -9.84 -13.68
C THR A 192 -12.27 -10.17 -12.42
N LEU A 193 -12.42 -11.46 -12.11
CA LEU A 193 -13.00 -11.93 -10.85
C LEU A 193 -12.17 -11.51 -9.64
N ASP A 194 -10.85 -11.44 -9.76
CA ASP A 194 -9.99 -10.92 -8.69
C ASP A 194 -10.30 -9.44 -8.42
N ASP A 195 -10.42 -8.65 -9.49
CA ASP A 195 -10.68 -7.21 -9.40
C ASP A 195 -12.03 -6.91 -8.75
N SER A 196 -13.05 -7.77 -8.96
CA SER A 196 -14.34 -7.59 -8.29
C SER A 196 -14.23 -7.75 -6.77
N TYR A 197 -13.40 -8.68 -6.28
CA TYR A 197 -13.13 -8.81 -4.84
C TYR A 197 -12.25 -7.68 -4.30
N ILE A 198 -11.24 -7.25 -5.05
CA ILE A 198 -10.38 -6.13 -4.66
C ILE A 198 -11.20 -4.84 -4.49
N VAL A 199 -12.08 -4.54 -5.44
CA VAL A 199 -12.86 -3.30 -5.47
C VAL A 199 -14.08 -3.36 -4.56
N SER A 200 -14.91 -4.41 -4.62
CA SER A 200 -16.18 -4.53 -3.89
C SER A 200 -16.38 -5.94 -3.31
N PRO A 201 -15.73 -6.28 -2.18
CA PRO A 201 -15.66 -7.64 -1.67
C PRO A 201 -16.90 -8.12 -0.91
N PHE A 202 -17.77 -7.21 -0.48
CA PHE A 202 -18.86 -7.57 0.43
C PHE A 202 -20.00 -8.29 -0.29
N ASN A 203 -20.72 -9.10 0.48
CA ASN A 203 -21.89 -9.84 0.04
C ASN A 203 -23.19 -9.19 0.55
N ASP A 204 -23.24 -7.86 0.56
CA ASP A 204 -24.43 -7.13 1.02
C ASP A 204 -25.50 -7.20 -0.06
N ALA A 205 -26.70 -7.68 0.32
CA ALA A 205 -27.81 -7.86 -0.60
C ALA A 205 -28.66 -6.58 -0.70
N PHE A 206 -29.35 -6.42 -1.84
CA PHE A 206 -30.22 -5.28 -2.08
C PHE A 206 -31.63 -5.52 -1.53
N GLN A 207 -32.02 -4.69 -0.56
CA GLN A 207 -33.37 -4.61 -0.02
C GLN A 207 -34.06 -3.33 -0.50
N PHE A 208 -35.37 -3.24 -0.33
CA PHE A 208 -36.11 -2.03 -0.63
C PHE A 208 -37.41 -1.91 0.15
N ILE A 209 -37.95 -0.70 0.16
CA ILE A 209 -39.34 -0.42 0.51
C ILE A 209 -40.06 0.01 -0.78
N PRO A 210 -41.16 -0.67 -1.16
CA PRO A 210 -41.88 -0.35 -2.39
C PRO A 210 -42.66 0.97 -2.27
N ASP A 211 -42.76 1.69 -3.40
CA ASP A 211 -43.73 2.78 -3.61
C ASP A 211 -43.70 3.90 -2.53
N VAL A 212 -42.51 4.25 -2.04
CA VAL A 212 -42.30 5.34 -1.09
C VAL A 212 -42.58 6.68 -1.78
N PRO A 213 -43.35 7.62 -1.17
CA PRO A 213 -43.52 8.97 -1.72
C PRO A 213 -42.17 9.62 -2.02
N TYR A 214 -41.99 10.15 -3.23
CA TYR A 214 -40.69 10.67 -3.66
C TYR A 214 -40.18 11.81 -2.77
N ASP A 215 -41.08 12.70 -2.33
CA ASP A 215 -40.74 13.80 -1.41
C ASP A 215 -40.16 13.33 -0.08
N THR A 216 -40.56 12.13 0.38
CA THR A 216 -39.98 11.49 1.56
C THR A 216 -38.66 10.82 1.22
N ALA A 217 -38.64 10.02 0.15
CA ALA A 217 -37.47 9.21 -0.23
C ALA A 217 -36.24 10.07 -0.58
N LYS A 218 -36.43 11.19 -1.28
CA LYS A 218 -35.33 12.08 -1.71
C LYS A 218 -34.57 12.74 -0.56
N GLN A 219 -35.13 12.77 0.64
CA GLN A 219 -34.49 13.33 1.83
C GLN A 219 -33.52 12.35 2.49
N VAL A 220 -33.66 11.04 2.25
CA VAL A 220 -32.94 9.99 2.99
C VAL A 220 -31.44 10.10 2.77
N GLN A 221 -30.96 10.28 1.53
CA GLN A 221 -29.53 10.38 1.25
C GLN A 221 -28.87 11.54 2.03
N GLY A 222 -29.53 12.71 2.06
CA GLY A 222 -29.04 13.88 2.78
C GLY A 222 -28.92 13.62 4.29
N ILE A 223 -29.87 12.90 4.88
CA ILE A 223 -29.86 12.54 6.31
C ILE A 223 -28.72 11.56 6.61
N LEU A 224 -28.51 10.56 5.76
CA LEU A 224 -27.42 9.59 5.93
C LEU A 224 -26.04 10.26 5.79
N ASN A 225 -25.89 11.15 4.81
CA ASN A 225 -24.66 11.92 4.59
C ASN A 225 -24.37 12.94 5.69
N ALA A 226 -25.39 13.47 6.37
CA ALA A 226 -25.21 14.34 7.54
C ALA A 226 -24.91 13.56 8.84
N GLY A 227 -25.15 12.24 8.85
CA GLY A 227 -24.90 11.37 9.99
C GLY A 227 -23.47 10.82 10.05
N PRO A 228 -23.14 10.03 11.09
CA PRO A 228 -21.90 9.27 11.13
C PRO A 228 -21.93 8.15 10.07
N ALA A 229 -20.75 7.80 9.54
CA ALA A 229 -20.61 6.68 8.62
C ALA A 229 -21.20 5.38 9.19
N GLN A 230 -22.00 4.67 8.39
CA GLN A 230 -22.61 3.41 8.82
C GLN A 230 -21.54 2.34 9.03
N LYS A 231 -21.68 1.55 10.09
CA LYS A 231 -20.79 0.43 10.39
C LYS A 231 -21.62 -0.81 10.72
N ARG A 232 -21.14 -1.97 10.26
CA ARG A 232 -21.62 -3.27 10.73
C ARG A 232 -21.07 -3.50 12.15
N GLY A 233 -21.92 -3.99 13.06
CA GLY A 233 -21.48 -4.32 14.41
C GLY A 233 -20.40 -5.41 14.38
N LEU A 234 -19.34 -5.24 15.18
CA LEU A 234 -18.20 -6.17 15.26
C LEU A 234 -18.55 -7.55 15.89
N SER A 235 -19.84 -7.85 16.08
CA SER A 235 -20.30 -9.01 16.84
C SER A 235 -20.61 -10.26 16.01
N GLN A 236 -20.54 -10.21 14.68
CA GLN A 236 -20.81 -11.38 13.82
C GLN A 236 -19.94 -11.40 12.56
N ASP A 237 -19.30 -12.55 12.33
CA ASP A 237 -18.81 -13.05 11.03
C ASP A 237 -17.60 -12.39 10.36
N PHE A 238 -16.55 -12.13 11.13
CA PHE A 238 -15.20 -12.27 10.57
C PHE A 238 -14.43 -13.27 11.42
N GLY A 239 -14.28 -14.51 10.92
CA GLY A 239 -13.31 -15.49 11.43
C GLY A 239 -11.84 -15.04 11.28
N PHE A 240 -11.61 -13.79 10.90
CA PHE A 240 -10.37 -13.10 11.19
C PHE A 240 -10.36 -12.83 12.70
N GLY A 241 -9.69 -13.70 13.46
CA GLY A 241 -9.27 -13.33 14.81
C GLY A 241 -8.66 -11.94 14.74
N GLN A 242 -9.07 -11.05 15.64
CA GLN A 242 -8.47 -9.72 15.76
C GLN A 242 -6.96 -9.89 15.66
N MET A 243 -6.37 -9.46 14.54
CA MET A 243 -4.96 -9.10 14.55
C MET A 243 -4.89 -8.04 15.64
N PRO A 244 -4.12 -8.24 16.72
CA PRO A 244 -4.04 -7.23 17.75
C PRO A 244 -3.52 -5.97 17.08
N LEU A 245 -4.40 -4.98 16.90
CA LEU A 245 -4.07 -3.59 16.58
C LEU A 245 -3.42 -2.98 17.81
N GLN A 246 -2.30 -3.56 18.19
CA GLN A 246 -1.45 -3.10 19.27
C GLN A 246 0.01 -3.27 18.85
N ASP A 247 0.30 -3.02 17.58
CA ASP A 247 1.58 -2.39 17.26
C ASP A 247 1.47 -0.95 17.76
N SER A 248 1.76 -0.78 19.05
CA SER A 248 2.24 0.51 19.50
C SER A 248 3.52 0.76 18.71
N CYS A 249 3.45 1.64 17.72
CA CYS A 249 4.64 2.32 17.20
C CYS A 249 5.22 3.12 18.37
N VAL A 250 6.01 2.43 19.20
CA VAL A 250 6.85 3.07 20.19
C VAL A 250 8.06 3.53 19.40
N ASP A 251 8.09 4.81 19.06
CA ASP A 251 9.31 5.41 18.58
C ASP A 251 10.43 5.09 19.58
N PRO A 252 11.58 4.58 19.13
CA PRO A 252 12.72 4.46 20.03
C PRO A 252 12.99 5.85 20.61
N PRO A 253 13.12 6.00 21.93
CA PRO A 253 13.24 7.31 22.54
C PRO A 253 14.45 8.02 21.95
N ILE A 254 14.19 9.14 21.27
CA ILE A 254 15.22 10.03 20.74
C ILE A 254 15.88 10.68 21.94
N SER A 255 16.96 10.06 22.42
CA SER A 255 17.88 10.71 23.34
C SER A 255 19.00 11.34 22.52
N HIS A 256 18.68 12.44 21.83
CA HIS A 256 19.72 13.30 21.29
C HIS A 256 19.50 14.73 21.74
N ASP A 257 20.25 15.10 22.78
CA ASP A 257 20.64 16.48 22.96
C ASP A 257 21.71 16.79 21.90
N HIS A 258 21.34 17.62 20.93
CA HIS A 258 22.18 18.00 19.80
C HIS A 258 23.26 18.97 20.27
N ILE A 259 24.45 18.47 20.58
CA ILE A 259 25.62 19.33 20.75
C ILE A 259 26.62 19.01 19.63
N THR A 260 26.41 19.75 18.55
CA THR A 260 27.42 20.18 17.56
C THR A 260 27.79 19.22 16.41
N GLY A 261 27.09 19.34 15.28
CA GLY A 261 27.63 18.96 13.98
C GLY A 261 26.59 18.74 12.89
N LYS A 262 26.32 19.76 12.08
CA LYS A 262 25.46 19.64 10.89
C LYS A 262 26.10 18.70 9.85
N SER A 263 25.36 17.71 9.39
CA SER A 263 25.72 16.87 8.25
C SER A 263 25.83 17.73 6.98
N TYR A 264 27.02 17.83 6.38
CA TYR A 264 27.18 18.40 5.05
C TYR A 264 27.16 17.28 4.00
N ALA A 265 26.26 17.39 3.03
CA ALA A 265 26.14 16.50 1.89
C ALA A 265 27.34 16.69 0.93
N GLY A 266 28.33 15.79 1.03
CA GLY A 266 29.54 15.82 0.21
C GLY A 266 29.72 14.54 -0.60
N GLY A 267 28.88 14.32 -1.62
CA GLY A 267 29.04 13.23 -2.57
C GLY A 267 27.88 13.17 -3.55
N ARG A 268 28.16 13.38 -4.84
CA ARG A 268 27.14 13.25 -5.89
C ARG A 268 26.87 11.76 -6.11
N LEU A 269 25.98 11.21 -5.28
CA LEU A 269 25.31 9.94 -5.55
C LEU A 269 24.66 10.07 -6.93
N LEU A 270 25.16 9.32 -7.92
CA LEU A 270 24.42 9.09 -9.15
C LEU A 270 23.27 8.13 -8.81
N ARG A 271 22.28 8.65 -8.07
CA ARG A 271 20.95 8.04 -7.98
C ARG A 271 20.46 8.04 -9.42
N ARG A 272 19.99 6.89 -9.91
CA ARG A 272 19.22 6.85 -11.16
C ARG A 272 17.97 7.69 -10.88
N GLN A 273 18.07 8.99 -11.12
CA GLN A 273 16.95 9.92 -11.03
C GLN A 273 16.11 9.59 -12.25
N ASN A 274 15.13 8.73 -12.04
CA ASN A 274 13.96 8.82 -12.87
C ASN A 274 13.32 10.15 -12.46
N ASP A 275 13.58 11.22 -13.22
CA ASP A 275 12.98 12.54 -12.98
C ASP A 275 11.45 12.47 -13.07
N GLN A 276 10.94 11.40 -13.68
CA GLN A 276 9.55 11.03 -13.65
C GLN A 276 9.22 10.38 -12.30
N LEU A 277 8.72 11.22 -11.39
CA LEU A 277 8.06 10.78 -10.18
C LEU A 277 6.70 10.16 -10.54
N PHE A 278 6.39 9.04 -9.92
CA PHE A 278 5.07 8.42 -10.03
C PHE A 278 4.20 8.85 -8.84
N PRO A 279 2.87 8.90 -9.01
CA PRO A 279 1.96 9.11 -7.89
C PRO A 279 2.16 8.04 -6.82
N GLY A 280 2.22 8.48 -5.57
CA GLY A 280 2.46 7.61 -4.42
C GLY A 280 2.41 8.38 -3.11
N TYR A 281 2.87 7.73 -2.04
CA TYR A 281 3.00 8.39 -0.74
C TYR A 281 4.13 9.42 -0.79
N ALA A 282 3.80 10.65 -0.40
CA ALA A 282 4.72 11.76 -0.18
C ALA A 282 4.50 12.21 1.27
N THR A 283 5.08 11.45 2.18
CA THR A 283 4.82 11.49 3.61
C THR A 283 5.42 12.74 4.23
N THR A 284 4.70 13.33 5.18
CA THR A 284 5.21 14.40 6.04
C THR A 284 4.92 14.01 7.47
N ASP A 285 5.96 13.84 8.25
CA ASP A 285 5.91 13.45 9.65
C ASP A 285 6.83 14.35 10.50
N ASP A 286 6.97 14.04 11.78
CA ASP A 286 7.78 14.82 12.73
C ASP A 286 9.28 14.85 12.34
N PHE A 287 9.74 13.93 11.49
CA PHE A 287 11.12 13.84 10.99
C PHE A 287 11.32 14.49 9.62
N GLY A 288 10.26 15.02 9.01
CA GLY A 288 10.34 15.81 7.78
C GLY A 288 9.55 15.19 6.64
N THR A 289 10.15 15.12 5.45
CA THR A 289 9.47 14.73 4.20
C THR A 289 10.25 13.73 3.35
N ASP A 290 11.27 13.08 3.92
CA ASP A 290 12.20 12.19 3.21
C ASP A 290 12.18 10.75 3.74
N GLY A 291 11.14 10.39 4.49
CA GLY A 291 10.93 9.04 5.02
C GLY A 291 10.55 7.99 3.96
N ASP A 292 9.97 8.40 2.83
CA ASP A 292 9.65 7.48 1.74
C ASP A 292 10.92 7.02 0.99
N ASP A 293 11.12 5.70 0.84
CA ASP A 293 12.31 5.12 0.21
C ASP A 293 12.44 5.47 -1.28
N THR A 294 11.29 5.70 -1.93
CA THR A 294 11.13 6.13 -3.31
C THR A 294 10.40 7.48 -3.35
N PRO A 295 10.92 8.49 -4.06
CA PRO A 295 10.24 9.77 -4.18
C PRO A 295 9.01 9.66 -5.09
N HIS A 296 7.90 10.27 -4.67
CA HIS A 296 6.63 10.26 -5.39
C HIS A 296 6.06 11.67 -5.60
N THR A 297 5.13 11.80 -6.55
CA THR A 297 4.19 12.92 -6.54
C THR A 297 3.05 12.63 -5.58
N LYS A 298 2.61 13.64 -4.83
CA LYS A 298 1.49 13.52 -3.90
C LYS A 298 0.22 13.17 -4.65
N ILE A 299 -0.47 12.11 -4.22
CA ILE A 299 -1.81 11.79 -4.70
C ILE A 299 -2.81 12.80 -4.12
N PRO A 300 -3.64 13.47 -4.96
CA PRO A 300 -4.70 14.35 -4.47
C PRO A 300 -5.67 13.62 -3.55
N PHE A 301 -6.29 14.35 -2.62
CA PHE A 301 -7.32 13.81 -1.73
C PHE A 301 -8.53 14.73 -1.73
N PHE A 302 -9.70 14.15 -2.00
CA PHE A 302 -11.00 14.80 -1.98
C PHE A 302 -11.94 14.07 -1.04
N THR A 303 -12.65 14.84 -0.19
CA THR A 303 -13.71 14.30 0.66
C THR A 303 -14.85 13.75 -0.18
N GLN A 304 -15.40 12.62 0.25
CA GLN A 304 -16.49 11.92 -0.41
C GLN A 304 -17.71 11.88 0.54
N PRO A 305 -18.95 11.77 0.01
CA PRO A 305 -20.13 11.56 0.86
C PRO A 305 -20.08 10.19 1.57
N ASN A 306 -20.89 9.99 2.61
CA ASN A 306 -21.02 8.67 3.25
C ASN A 306 -21.75 7.67 2.33
N ASP A 307 -22.74 8.15 1.58
CA ASP A 307 -23.65 7.37 0.76
C ASP A 307 -23.85 8.00 -0.62
N VAL A 308 -23.87 7.13 -1.63
CA VAL A 308 -24.15 7.45 -3.02
C VAL A 308 -25.56 7.03 -3.37
N GLN A 309 -26.17 7.70 -4.35
CA GLN A 309 -27.53 7.41 -4.79
C GLN A 309 -27.57 7.29 -6.30
N ALA A 310 -27.94 6.12 -6.80
CA ALA A 310 -28.29 5.97 -8.20
C ALA A 310 -29.79 6.23 -8.41
N ASN A 311 -30.12 6.98 -9.44
CA ASN A 311 -31.50 7.18 -9.89
C ASN A 311 -31.73 6.35 -11.15
N ALA A 312 -32.79 5.54 -11.19
CA ALA A 312 -33.12 4.75 -12.37
C ALA A 312 -34.61 4.78 -12.69
N SER A 313 -34.94 4.71 -13.98
CA SER A 313 -36.31 4.71 -14.51
C SER A 313 -37.13 5.96 -14.14
N PHE A 314 -36.48 7.11 -13.99
CA PHE A 314 -37.15 8.40 -13.78
C PHE A 314 -37.84 8.89 -15.06
N PRO A 315 -38.91 9.71 -14.95
CA PRO A 315 -39.56 10.32 -16.11
C PRO A 315 -38.56 11.07 -17.00
N THR A 316 -38.65 10.85 -18.32
CA THR A 316 -37.73 11.47 -19.30
C THR A 316 -38.06 12.94 -19.58
N ASP A 317 -39.24 13.40 -19.17
CA ASP A 317 -39.67 14.80 -19.24
C ASP A 317 -39.10 15.67 -18.11
N GLY A 318 -38.34 15.07 -17.19
CA GLY A 318 -37.73 15.76 -16.04
C GLY A 318 -38.70 16.03 -14.89
N SER A 319 -39.92 15.50 -14.94
CA SER A 319 -40.87 15.60 -13.82
C SER A 319 -40.47 14.69 -12.65
N ASP A 320 -40.81 15.13 -11.44
CA ASP A 320 -40.64 14.32 -10.24
C ASP A 320 -41.65 13.15 -10.23
N PRO A 321 -41.22 11.91 -9.96
CA PRO A 321 -42.14 10.81 -9.82
C PRO A 321 -42.98 10.95 -8.55
N LYS A 322 -44.20 10.41 -8.56
CA LYS A 322 -45.06 10.41 -7.37
C LYS A 322 -44.51 9.50 -6.26
N THR A 323 -44.05 8.32 -6.64
CA THR A 323 -43.48 7.30 -5.75
C THR A 323 -42.23 6.71 -6.37
N VAL A 324 -41.36 6.17 -5.52
CA VAL A 324 -40.15 5.46 -5.91
C VAL A 324 -39.99 4.17 -5.11
N ASP A 325 -39.33 3.18 -5.70
CA ASP A 325 -38.74 2.09 -4.92
C ASP A 325 -37.47 2.62 -4.23
N LEU A 326 -37.47 2.62 -2.90
CA LEU A 326 -36.30 3.02 -2.11
C LEU A 326 -35.44 1.79 -1.83
N VAL A 327 -34.45 1.56 -2.67
CA VAL A 327 -33.52 0.42 -2.62
C VAL A 327 -32.29 0.79 -1.80
N PHE A 328 -31.82 -0.12 -0.95
CA PHE A 328 -30.65 0.06 -0.09
C PHE A 328 -30.01 -1.29 0.29
N LEU A 329 -28.79 -1.26 0.82
CA LEU A 329 -28.14 -2.48 1.30
C LEU A 329 -28.78 -2.99 2.60
N ASP A 330 -28.89 -4.31 2.74
CA ASP A 330 -29.47 -4.96 3.92
C ASP A 330 -28.84 -4.50 5.25
N PHE A 331 -27.53 -4.30 5.30
CA PHE A 331 -26.83 -3.87 6.51
C PHE A 331 -27.16 -2.43 6.93
N ILE A 332 -27.57 -1.57 5.98
CA ILE A 332 -27.96 -0.18 6.27
C ILE A 332 -29.46 0.01 6.50
N ALA A 333 -30.27 -1.06 6.43
CA ALA A 333 -31.72 -0.98 6.61
C ALA A 333 -32.11 -0.22 7.90
N SER A 334 -31.43 -0.51 9.01
CA SER A 334 -31.68 0.17 10.30
C SER A 334 -31.34 1.67 10.30
N TYR A 335 -30.42 2.12 9.44
CA TYR A 335 -30.09 3.53 9.27
C TYR A 335 -31.15 4.23 8.41
N VAL A 336 -31.57 3.59 7.31
CA VAL A 336 -32.64 4.08 6.43
C VAL A 336 -33.96 4.23 7.19
N LEU A 337 -34.37 3.22 7.95
CA LEU A 337 -35.60 3.28 8.75
C LEU A 337 -35.54 4.37 9.83
N ARG A 338 -34.37 4.60 10.44
CA ARG A 338 -34.18 5.71 11.39
C ARG A 338 -34.27 7.07 10.70
N ALA A 339 -33.70 7.21 9.50
CA ALA A 339 -33.79 8.43 8.70
C ALA A 339 -35.24 8.75 8.33
N LEU A 340 -35.99 7.76 7.82
CA LEU A 340 -37.40 7.87 7.48
C LEU A 340 -38.25 8.25 8.70
N LYS A 341 -38.02 7.59 9.85
CA LYS A 341 -38.71 7.92 11.11
C LYS A 341 -38.41 9.35 11.55
N GLY A 342 -37.18 9.83 11.36
CA GLY A 342 -36.77 11.19 11.70
C GLY A 342 -37.53 12.28 10.93
N ILE A 343 -38.04 11.97 9.74
CA ILE A 343 -38.86 12.87 8.91
C ILE A 343 -40.36 12.54 8.96
N GLY A 344 -40.81 11.75 9.95
CA GLY A 344 -42.21 11.44 10.19
C GLY A 344 -42.80 10.29 9.36
N ALA A 345 -41.98 9.57 8.60
CA ALA A 345 -42.41 8.39 7.85
C ALA A 345 -42.19 7.11 8.67
N ASN A 346 -43.29 6.44 9.03
CA ASN A 346 -43.28 5.28 9.93
C ASN A 346 -43.17 3.95 9.16
N TYR A 347 -41.99 3.68 8.59
CA TYR A 347 -41.64 2.36 8.05
C TYR A 347 -40.92 1.50 9.10
N THR A 348 -41.07 0.19 8.98
CA THR A 348 -40.48 -0.82 9.86
C THR A 348 -39.81 -1.91 9.03
N MET A 349 -39.09 -2.83 9.69
CA MET A 349 -38.51 -4.00 9.01
C MET A 349 -39.57 -4.90 8.33
N ALA A 350 -40.85 -4.82 8.74
CA ALA A 350 -41.93 -5.56 8.08
C ALA A 350 -42.26 -5.02 6.68
N ASP A 351 -41.90 -3.76 6.39
CA ASP A 351 -42.10 -3.11 5.10
C ASP A 351 -40.92 -3.33 4.15
N VAL A 352 -39.83 -3.92 4.64
CA VAL A 352 -38.59 -4.14 3.90
C VAL A 352 -38.62 -5.50 3.20
N LEU A 353 -38.45 -5.48 1.89
CA LEU A 353 -38.40 -6.66 1.03
C LEU A 353 -37.04 -6.76 0.36
N TYR A 354 -36.70 -7.93 -0.19
CA TYR A 354 -35.52 -8.06 -1.05
C TYR A 354 -35.86 -7.58 -2.46
N TYR A 355 -35.05 -6.66 -2.99
CA TYR A 355 -35.25 -6.09 -4.33
C TYR A 355 -34.80 -7.06 -5.42
N LEU A 356 -33.70 -7.78 -5.16
CA LEU A 356 -33.13 -8.82 -6.00
C LEU A 356 -32.95 -10.12 -5.20
N PRO A 357 -32.72 -11.27 -5.86
CA PRO A 357 -32.24 -12.48 -5.20
C PRO A 357 -31.03 -12.19 -4.28
N LYS A 358 -30.98 -12.86 -3.13
CA LYS A 358 -29.98 -12.57 -2.08
C LYS A 358 -28.53 -12.86 -2.50
N ASP A 359 -28.35 -13.66 -3.53
CA ASP A 359 -27.06 -13.99 -4.14
C ASP A 359 -26.57 -12.92 -5.13
N PHE A 360 -27.42 -11.96 -5.51
CA PHE A 360 -26.96 -10.74 -6.18
C PHE A 360 -26.61 -9.66 -5.15
N THR A 361 -25.31 -9.44 -4.96
CA THR A 361 -24.76 -8.61 -3.89
C THR A 361 -23.95 -7.43 -4.43
N THR A 362 -23.39 -6.64 -3.52
CA THR A 362 -22.38 -5.60 -3.84
C THR A 362 -21.17 -6.13 -4.62
N ASN A 363 -20.81 -7.42 -4.51
CA ASN A 363 -19.75 -8.00 -5.35
C ASN A 363 -20.23 -8.36 -6.77
N SER A 364 -21.54 -8.48 -7.00
CA SER A 364 -22.12 -8.93 -8.27
C SER A 364 -22.31 -7.81 -9.30
N TYR A 365 -22.57 -6.56 -8.85
CA TYR A 365 -23.01 -5.49 -9.76
C TYR A 365 -21.92 -5.01 -10.73
N LEU A 366 -20.66 -4.88 -10.29
CA LEU A 366 -19.56 -4.48 -11.20
C LEU A 366 -19.28 -5.56 -12.27
N PRO A 367 -19.20 -6.86 -11.94
CA PRO A 367 -19.15 -7.92 -12.96
C PRO A 367 -20.34 -7.91 -13.92
N ALA A 368 -21.55 -7.68 -13.42
CA ALA A 368 -22.74 -7.57 -14.26
C ALA A 368 -22.66 -6.35 -15.20
N TYR A 369 -22.21 -5.20 -14.68
CA TYR A 369 -22.05 -3.97 -15.43
C TYR A 369 -20.95 -4.10 -16.50
N ALA A 370 -19.79 -4.66 -16.15
CA ALA A 370 -18.69 -4.90 -17.07
C ALA A 370 -19.13 -5.72 -18.29
N LYS A 371 -19.94 -6.75 -18.08
CA LYS A 371 -20.47 -7.62 -19.16
C LYS A 371 -21.34 -6.88 -20.17
N VAL A 372 -21.99 -5.77 -19.77
CA VAL A 372 -22.87 -4.99 -20.66
C VAL A 372 -22.21 -3.72 -21.18
N ALA A 373 -21.31 -3.11 -20.42
CA ALA A 373 -20.76 -1.79 -20.71
C ALA A 373 -19.29 -1.80 -21.18
N TRP A 374 -18.52 -2.84 -20.84
CA TRP A 374 -17.05 -2.88 -21.02
C TRP A 374 -16.59 -3.98 -21.98
N GLN A 375 -17.34 -4.20 -23.06
CA GLN A 375 -17.00 -5.26 -24.03
C GLN A 375 -16.04 -4.81 -25.13
N GLU A 376 -15.80 -3.51 -25.25
CA GLU A 376 -14.86 -2.96 -26.22
C GLU A 376 -13.42 -3.44 -25.94
N ASN A 377 -12.67 -3.78 -26.99
CA ASN A 377 -11.28 -4.26 -26.93
C ASN A 377 -11.06 -5.62 -26.24
N MET A 378 -12.11 -6.31 -25.80
CA MET A 378 -12.00 -7.66 -25.24
C MET A 378 -11.46 -8.67 -26.27
N PRO A 379 -10.55 -9.60 -25.88
CA PRO A 379 -9.94 -9.77 -24.55
C PRO A 379 -8.66 -8.93 -24.33
N ASN A 380 -8.26 -8.11 -25.29
CA ASN A 380 -7.01 -7.34 -25.30
C ASN A 380 -7.21 -5.93 -24.74
N CYS A 381 -7.44 -5.84 -23.43
CA CYS A 381 -7.74 -4.56 -22.77
C CYS A 381 -6.52 -3.62 -22.75
N PRO A 382 -6.67 -2.35 -23.19
CA PRO A 382 -5.63 -1.34 -23.03
C PRO A 382 -5.39 -1.03 -21.54
N VAL A 383 -4.16 -1.14 -21.09
CA VAL A 383 -3.78 -0.90 -19.69
C VAL A 383 -3.54 0.59 -19.45
N GLY A 384 -4.05 1.12 -18.34
CA GLY A 384 -3.83 2.51 -17.94
C GLY A 384 -2.41 2.79 -17.41
N ILE A 385 -2.15 4.07 -17.16
CA ILE A 385 -0.91 4.58 -16.59
C ILE A 385 -0.77 4.34 -15.06
N GLY A 386 -1.82 3.79 -14.42
CA GLY A 386 -1.85 3.46 -13.00
C GLY A 386 -2.88 4.27 -12.20
N ILE A 387 -2.99 3.98 -10.91
CA ILE A 387 -3.85 4.73 -9.98
C ILE A 387 -3.18 6.06 -9.63
N GLY A 388 -3.96 7.15 -9.59
CA GLY A 388 -3.49 8.49 -9.20
C GLY A 388 -2.70 9.26 -10.25
N SER A 389 -2.65 8.75 -11.48
CA SER A 389 -1.86 9.29 -12.61
C SER A 389 -2.63 10.19 -13.57
#